data_AF-A0AAE6QBN4-F1
#
_entry.id   AF-A0AAE6QBN4-F1
#
_cell.length_a   1.000
_cell.length_b   1.000
_cell.length_c   1.000
_cell.angle_alpha   90.00
_cell.angle_beta   90.00
_cell.angle_gamma   90.00
#
_symmetry.space_group_name_H-M   'P 1'
#
loop_
_entity.id
_entity.type
_entity.pdbx_description
1 polymer ?
#
loop_
_entity_poly.entity_id
_entity_poly.type
_entity_poly.pdbx_seq_one_letter_code
_entity_poly.pdbx_strand_id
1 'polypeptide(L)'
;MLCFERECSLPAWRCMYSASAMRQVMIRTLLIKLSQGLLVTSSFIPPNGYRKTLTRLIAEEESLDVAVAFWGSGALKLIHPATKKPIRIICNLKTGATNPSVIESFLALSREVGSQVHIRQCDILHAKVVIGKAQAVIGSANISANALGLEDEDSAHWLEAGVHIRERTELDKMQAWFESLWSSAHVRGIEDSDIQSAQIAWERNRQPPTTVTVRTPEFFSFRDFSVSSLRRANAYALLYRQNLSPTAQATLKTIQSQSVAEQHVVQTSIRLWGYENWPDFPSDIRAEYVDICWGLRNRVRVFGACRLLGQRVEVQYHDSALGTLDIANPVETLLDLPFGKLAQELMGAALKPCIETVWKAANGDDSVRIIHLADIARILRDAKEALPVTRRISGREAVQVLASLPAQVELRARDNKDKFWCYKLKSRKGTEFAFDPNTTRGLYVRLDRQPPDLPGLTDVEDIAGANKSTSLGRVFSGGVHNAAYKVTVESESALRDLIHHLMAL
;
A
#
# COMPACT_ATOMS: atom_id res chain seq x y z
N MET A 1 79.58 -4.83 -44.06
CA MET A 1 78.39 -5.69 -44.12
C MET A 1 78.25 -6.33 -42.75
N LEU A 2 77.24 -5.90 -41.95
CA LEU A 2 76.65 -6.47 -40.70
C LEU A 2 77.63 -6.84 -39.54
N CYS A 3 77.82 -6.08 -38.44
CA CYS A 3 76.98 -5.83 -37.22
C CYS A 3 76.68 -7.11 -36.39
N PHE A 4 76.80 -7.26 -35.05
CA PHE A 4 76.92 -6.46 -33.80
C PHE A 4 77.79 -7.31 -32.80
N GLU A 5 78.32 -6.91 -31.63
CA GLU A 5 77.70 -6.28 -30.46
C GLU A 5 78.78 -5.88 -29.41
N ARG A 6 78.52 -4.85 -28.59
CA ARG A 6 79.44 -4.22 -27.62
C ARG A 6 79.04 -4.56 -26.17
N GLU A 7 80.02 -4.81 -25.31
CA GLU A 7 79.91 -4.60 -23.85
C GLU A 7 80.85 -3.47 -23.42
N CYS A 8 80.36 -2.56 -22.57
CA CYS A 8 81.13 -1.47 -21.97
C CYS A 8 80.99 -1.53 -20.44
N SER A 9 82.14 -1.57 -19.77
CA SER A 9 82.32 -1.56 -18.32
C SER A 9 82.83 -0.18 -17.87
N LEU A 10 82.24 0.39 -16.81
CA LEU A 10 82.77 1.55 -16.07
C LEU A 10 82.29 1.52 -14.60
N PRO A 11 82.95 2.25 -13.67
CA PRO A 11 83.43 1.68 -12.40
C PRO A 11 82.81 2.28 -11.12
N ALA A 12 83.14 1.64 -10.00
CA ALA A 12 82.68 1.90 -8.64
C ALA A 12 83.06 3.29 -8.09
N TRP A 13 82.08 3.97 -7.48
CA TRP A 13 82.27 5.10 -6.57
C TRP A 13 81.80 4.73 -5.16
N ARG A 14 82.71 4.85 -4.19
CA ARG A 14 82.43 4.80 -2.75
C ARG A 14 81.66 6.06 -2.34
N CYS A 15 80.53 5.89 -1.66
CA CYS A 15 79.88 6.97 -0.92
C CYS A 15 79.89 6.63 0.59
N MET A 16 80.65 7.40 1.36
CA MET A 16 80.68 7.34 2.81
C MET A 16 79.41 7.99 3.38
N TYR A 17 78.46 7.18 3.86
CA TYR A 17 77.49 7.62 4.85
C TYR A 17 77.93 7.07 6.21
N SER A 18 78.23 7.96 7.16
CA SER A 18 78.60 7.54 8.51
C SER A 18 77.40 6.84 9.16
N ALA A 19 77.65 5.76 9.91
CA ALA A 19 76.61 5.03 10.65
C ALA A 19 75.81 5.93 11.61
N SER A 20 76.37 7.09 12.01
CA SER A 20 75.71 8.12 12.82
C SER A 20 74.65 8.89 12.02
N ALA A 21 74.95 9.28 10.77
CA ALA A 21 73.98 9.94 9.89
C ALA A 21 72.83 9.00 9.51
N MET A 22 73.13 7.73 9.24
CA MET A 22 72.10 6.71 8.99
C MET A 22 71.26 6.43 10.25
N ARG A 23 71.84 6.43 11.46
CA ARG A 23 71.08 6.33 12.71
C ARG A 23 70.18 7.54 12.95
N GLN A 24 70.64 8.76 12.69
CA GLN A 24 69.81 9.96 12.85
C GLN A 24 68.66 10.01 11.84
N VAL A 25 68.90 9.59 10.59
CA VAL A 25 67.86 9.48 9.56
C VAL A 25 66.88 8.36 9.91
N MET A 26 67.35 7.19 10.36
CA MET A 26 66.46 6.14 10.86
C MET A 26 65.67 6.57 12.08
N ILE A 27 66.28 7.24 13.06
CA ILE A 27 65.58 7.75 14.26
C ILE A 27 64.56 8.82 13.89
N ARG A 28 64.88 9.75 12.97
CA ARG A 28 63.91 10.71 12.43
C ARG A 28 62.81 10.02 11.64
N THR A 29 63.11 8.99 10.87
CA THR A 29 62.10 8.24 10.09
C THR A 29 61.23 7.38 11.00
N LEU A 30 61.79 6.84 12.08
CA LEU A 30 61.07 6.10 13.11
C LEU A 30 60.22 7.04 13.97
N LEU A 31 60.71 8.24 14.31
CA LEU A 31 59.94 9.29 14.99
C LEU A 31 58.84 9.87 14.09
N ILE A 32 59.09 10.03 12.79
CA ILE A 32 58.07 10.44 11.81
C ILE A 32 57.03 9.32 11.66
N LYS A 33 57.43 8.05 11.55
CA LYS A 33 56.50 6.90 11.50
C LYS A 33 55.77 6.65 12.83
N LEU A 34 56.40 6.94 13.98
CA LEU A 34 55.77 6.89 15.30
C LEU A 34 54.83 8.09 15.50
N SER A 35 55.15 9.27 14.99
CA SER A 35 54.27 10.45 14.99
C SER A 35 53.11 10.34 14.00
N GLN A 36 53.29 9.62 12.90
CA GLN A 36 52.24 9.28 11.93
C GLN A 36 51.42 8.05 12.36
N GLY A 37 51.90 7.29 13.36
CA GLY A 37 51.25 6.11 13.92
C GLY A 37 50.60 6.32 15.30
N LEU A 38 50.84 7.44 15.98
CA LEU A 38 50.23 7.82 17.26
C LEU A 38 49.42 9.12 17.13
N LEU A 39 48.15 8.93 16.74
CA LEU A 39 46.94 9.72 17.01
C LEU A 39 46.06 9.57 15.77
N VAL A 40 45.50 8.38 15.58
CA VAL A 40 44.34 8.24 14.71
C VAL A 40 43.21 8.95 15.44
N THR A 41 43.08 10.25 15.18
CA THR A 41 42.10 11.15 15.80
C THR A 41 40.70 10.92 15.26
N SER A 42 40.58 10.32 14.07
CA SER A 42 39.34 9.84 13.49
C SER A 42 39.48 8.41 12.98
N SER A 43 38.53 7.53 13.25
CA SER A 43 38.56 6.12 12.82
C SER A 43 37.28 5.71 12.13
N PHE A 44 37.40 4.97 11.02
CA PHE A 44 36.25 4.37 10.35
C PHE A 44 35.61 3.31 11.24
N ILE A 45 34.29 3.30 11.28
CA ILE A 45 33.48 2.37 12.06
C ILE A 45 32.77 1.41 11.08
N PRO A 46 33.13 0.12 11.06
CA PRO A 46 32.40 -0.89 10.29
C PRO A 46 31.05 -1.25 10.94
N PRO A 47 30.15 -1.95 10.24
CA PRO A 47 28.80 -2.29 10.73
C PRO A 47 28.76 -2.90 12.13
N ASN A 48 29.63 -3.88 12.39
CA ASN A 48 29.76 -4.57 13.68
C ASN A 48 30.33 -3.68 14.82
N GLY A 49 30.91 -2.52 14.50
CA GLY A 49 31.45 -1.56 15.46
C GLY A 49 30.53 -0.36 15.75
N TYR A 50 29.49 -0.14 14.93
CA TYR A 50 28.71 1.10 14.95
C TYR A 50 27.96 1.31 16.26
N ARG A 51 27.10 0.35 16.62
CA ARG A 51 26.29 0.39 17.85
C ARG A 51 27.16 0.56 19.09
N LYS A 52 28.24 -0.22 19.20
CA LYS A 52 29.17 -0.18 20.34
C LYS A 52 29.81 1.20 20.49
N THR A 53 30.24 1.79 19.38
CA THR A 53 30.88 3.11 19.38
C THR A 53 29.90 4.22 19.74
N LEU A 54 28.70 4.21 19.16
CA LEU A 54 27.65 5.17 19.47
C LEU A 54 27.20 5.08 20.94
N THR A 55 26.96 3.87 21.45
CA THR A 55 26.53 3.66 22.84
C THR A 55 27.61 4.11 23.83
N ARG A 56 28.89 3.86 23.51
CA ARG A 56 30.01 4.34 24.31
C ARG A 56 30.08 5.87 24.34
N LEU A 57 29.96 6.53 23.19
CA LEU A 57 29.88 8.00 23.11
C LEU A 57 28.76 8.52 24.00
N ILE A 58 27.55 7.96 23.87
CA ILE A 58 26.38 8.38 24.64
C ILE A 58 26.62 8.21 26.15
N ALA A 59 27.32 7.14 26.57
CA ALA A 59 27.62 6.89 27.97
C ALA A 59 28.67 7.85 28.53
N GLU A 60 29.77 8.08 27.79
CA GLU A 60 30.95 8.82 28.25
C GLU A 60 30.75 10.35 28.23
N GLU A 61 29.93 10.89 27.32
CA GLU A 61 29.80 12.33 27.16
C GLU A 61 28.81 12.96 28.17
N GLU A 62 29.18 14.09 28.77
CA GLU A 62 28.36 14.79 29.77
C GLU A 62 27.17 15.55 29.15
N SER A 63 27.25 15.87 27.86
CA SER A 63 26.19 16.54 27.10
C SER A 63 26.22 16.08 25.64
N LEU A 64 25.08 16.14 24.98
CA LEU A 64 24.95 15.67 23.60
C LEU A 64 24.23 16.68 22.70
N ASP A 65 24.79 16.86 21.51
CA ASP A 65 24.15 17.54 20.40
C ASP A 65 23.89 16.55 19.27
N VAL A 66 22.60 16.37 18.96
CA VAL A 66 22.13 15.29 18.09
C VAL A 66 21.39 15.88 16.91
N ALA A 67 22.04 15.87 15.74
CA ALA A 67 21.43 16.22 14.47
C ALA A 67 21.20 14.95 13.66
N VAL A 68 20.06 14.29 13.92
CA VAL A 68 19.67 13.06 13.24
C VAL A 68 18.28 13.23 12.66
N ALA A 69 18.17 13.01 11.35
CA ALA A 69 16.93 13.25 10.62
C ALA A 69 15.77 12.38 11.14
N PHE A 70 15.96 11.06 11.19
CA PHE A 70 14.87 10.12 11.43
C PHE A 70 15.03 9.35 12.75
N TRP A 71 13.90 9.17 13.43
CA TRP A 71 13.85 8.56 14.76
C TRP A 71 12.81 7.43 14.78
N GLY A 72 13.16 6.28 15.33
CA GLY A 72 12.26 5.13 15.46
C GLY A 72 12.13 4.64 16.90
N SER A 73 11.30 3.61 17.09
CA SER A 73 11.04 3.02 18.41
C SER A 73 12.32 2.69 19.16
N GLY A 74 12.33 2.87 20.49
CA GLY A 74 13.49 2.61 21.34
C GLY A 74 14.57 3.71 21.36
N ALA A 75 14.49 4.72 20.49
CA ALA A 75 15.49 5.78 20.40
C ALA A 75 15.68 6.59 21.69
N LEU A 76 14.58 6.91 22.40
CA LEU A 76 14.65 7.63 23.68
C LEU A 76 15.52 6.87 24.70
N LYS A 77 15.27 5.56 24.86
CA LYS A 77 16.05 4.71 25.77
C LYS A 77 17.50 4.60 25.33
N LEU A 78 17.78 4.61 24.02
CA LEU A 78 19.15 4.51 23.52
C LEU A 78 19.97 5.77 23.80
N ILE A 79 19.40 6.94 23.54
CA ILE A 79 20.09 8.24 23.59
C ILE A 79 20.08 8.83 25.01
N HIS A 80 19.05 8.51 25.82
CA HIS A 80 18.90 9.01 27.18
C HIS A 80 18.63 7.89 28.23
N PRO A 81 19.45 6.83 28.36
CA PRO A 81 19.10 5.66 29.18
C PRO A 81 19.20 5.79 30.71
N ALA A 82 19.93 6.74 31.31
CA ALA A 82 20.21 6.64 32.76
C ALA A 82 20.59 7.94 33.50
N THR A 83 21.13 8.95 32.83
CA THR A 83 21.56 10.20 33.45
C THR A 83 20.82 11.34 32.77
N LYS A 84 20.11 12.16 33.56
CA LYS A 84 19.41 13.38 33.11
C LYS A 84 20.42 14.43 32.64
N LYS A 85 21.10 14.13 31.51
CA LYS A 85 22.20 14.92 30.98
C LYS A 85 21.68 15.91 29.94
N PRO A 86 22.30 17.10 29.82
CA PRO A 86 21.91 18.06 28.79
C PRO A 86 21.98 17.47 27.38
N ILE A 87 20.88 17.55 26.64
CA ILE A 87 20.78 17.10 25.26
C ILE A 87 19.98 18.06 24.39
N ARG A 88 20.49 18.34 23.20
CA ARG A 88 19.81 19.09 22.14
C ARG A 88 19.61 18.20 20.92
N ILE A 89 18.38 18.13 20.44
CA ILE A 89 17.97 17.25 19.35
C ILE A 89 17.37 18.08 18.21
N ILE A 90 17.83 17.82 16.99
CA ILE A 90 17.18 18.29 15.76
C ILE A 90 16.71 17.07 14.98
N CYS A 91 15.42 17.01 14.66
CA CYS A 91 14.81 15.94 13.85
C CYS A 91 14.10 16.48 12.61
N ASN A 92 13.68 15.59 11.71
CA ASN A 92 12.82 15.91 10.58
C ASN A 92 11.47 15.20 10.74
N LEU A 93 10.40 15.97 10.98
CA LEU A 93 9.04 15.43 11.13
C LEU A 93 8.29 15.35 9.80
N LYS A 94 8.65 16.19 8.82
CA LYS A 94 7.87 16.42 7.60
C LYS A 94 7.83 15.23 6.65
N THR A 95 8.91 14.46 6.56
CA THR A 95 9.02 13.39 5.54
C THR A 95 8.17 12.18 5.85
N GLY A 96 7.70 12.02 7.10
CA GLY A 96 7.01 10.82 7.58
C GLY A 96 7.94 9.63 7.87
N ALA A 97 9.27 9.84 7.92
CA ALA A 97 10.24 8.80 8.28
C ALA A 97 10.61 8.81 9.78
N THR A 98 10.10 9.79 10.54
CA THR A 98 10.27 9.89 11.99
C THR A 98 9.01 9.42 12.71
N ASN A 99 9.16 8.54 13.71
CA ASN A 99 8.09 8.08 14.58
C ASN A 99 7.63 9.21 15.51
N PRO A 100 6.41 9.75 15.35
CA PRO A 100 5.95 10.89 16.15
C PRO A 100 5.85 10.56 17.63
N SER A 101 5.48 9.33 17.99
CA SER A 101 5.38 8.88 19.39
C SER A 101 6.71 9.00 20.16
N VAL A 102 7.84 8.87 19.46
CA VAL A 102 9.18 9.04 20.04
C VAL A 102 9.43 10.52 20.34
N ILE A 103 9.03 11.40 19.43
CA ILE A 103 9.19 12.85 19.56
C ILE A 103 8.28 13.40 20.65
N GLU A 104 7.04 12.91 20.74
CA GLU A 104 6.13 13.18 21.85
C GLU A 104 6.73 12.78 23.20
N SER A 105 7.44 11.63 23.25
CA SER A 105 8.13 11.19 24.46
C SER A 105 9.29 12.12 24.85
N PHE A 106 10.05 12.63 23.88
CA PHE A 106 11.08 13.66 24.13
C PHE A 106 10.46 14.99 24.59
N LEU A 107 9.33 15.42 24.02
CA LEU A 107 8.61 16.62 24.44
C LEU A 107 8.05 16.48 25.87
N ALA A 108 7.53 15.29 26.23
CA ALA A 108 7.12 15.00 27.60
C ALA A 108 8.31 15.06 28.58
N LEU A 109 9.44 14.44 28.20
CA LEU A 109 10.65 14.49 29.01
C LEU A 109 11.18 15.92 29.15
N SER A 110 11.21 16.72 28.07
CA SER A 110 11.58 18.13 28.08
C SER A 110 10.76 18.95 29.08
N ARG A 111 9.45 18.67 29.18
CA ARG A 111 8.57 19.29 30.19
C ARG A 111 8.88 18.84 31.62
N GLU A 112 9.30 17.59 31.82
CA GLU A 112 9.66 17.06 33.14
C GLU A 112 11.00 17.60 33.65
N VAL A 113 12.03 17.61 32.81
CA VAL A 113 13.42 17.94 33.21
C VAL A 113 13.87 19.34 32.79
N GLY A 114 12.99 20.11 32.14
CA GLY A 114 13.21 21.50 31.76
C GLY A 114 14.37 21.68 30.78
N SER A 115 15.28 22.60 31.09
CA SER A 115 16.40 23.01 30.23
C SER A 115 17.44 21.93 29.95
N GLN A 116 17.29 20.72 30.49
CA GLN A 116 18.18 19.61 30.21
C GLN A 116 17.86 18.92 28.88
N VAL A 117 16.62 18.93 28.40
CA VAL A 117 16.25 18.23 27.15
C VAL A 117 15.56 19.22 26.23
N HIS A 118 16.17 19.49 25.08
CA HIS A 118 15.61 20.36 24.05
C HIS A 118 15.47 19.61 22.73
N ILE A 119 14.31 19.73 22.10
CA ILE A 119 14.04 19.14 20.79
C ILE A 119 13.44 20.19 19.86
N ARG A 120 13.98 20.24 18.64
CA ARG A 120 13.56 21.13 17.55
C ARG A 120 13.46 20.34 16.26
N GLN A 121 12.80 20.90 15.26
CA GLN A 121 12.71 20.28 13.95
C GLN A 121 13.27 21.12 12.82
N CYS A 122 13.66 20.44 11.73
CA CYS A 122 14.09 21.03 10.47
C CYS A 122 13.64 20.16 9.29
N ASP A 123 12.81 20.74 8.42
CA ASP A 123 12.16 20.08 7.26
C ASP A 123 13.14 19.48 6.24
N ILE A 124 14.35 20.05 6.16
CA ILE A 124 15.38 19.69 5.19
C ILE A 124 16.52 18.89 5.81
N LEU A 125 16.42 18.53 7.10
CA LEU A 125 17.47 17.77 7.79
C LEU A 125 17.51 16.34 7.24
N HIS A 126 18.70 15.92 6.78
CA HIS A 126 19.02 14.53 6.44
C HIS A 126 20.35 14.04 7.07
N ALA A 127 20.88 14.77 8.04
CA ALA A 127 22.11 14.41 8.75
C ALA A 127 21.90 13.22 9.70
N LYS A 128 22.99 12.52 10.04
CA LYS A 128 23.05 11.55 11.15
C LYS A 128 24.33 11.75 11.96
N VAL A 129 24.29 12.75 12.83
CA VAL A 129 25.46 13.24 13.57
C VAL A 129 25.15 13.31 15.06
N VAL A 130 26.04 12.77 15.88
CA VAL A 130 26.00 12.83 17.34
C VAL A 130 27.31 13.40 17.84
N ILE A 131 27.25 14.50 18.59
CA ILE A 131 28.41 15.28 19.04
C ILE A 131 28.38 15.34 20.56
N GLY A 132 29.50 14.97 21.17
CA GLY A 132 29.83 15.32 22.54
C GLY A 132 31.04 16.26 22.57
N LYS A 133 31.47 16.60 23.78
CA LYS A 133 32.59 17.51 24.02
C LYS A 133 33.95 16.91 23.61
N ALA A 134 34.14 15.61 23.82
CA ALA A 134 35.41 14.94 23.58
C ALA A 134 35.39 13.99 22.37
N GLN A 135 34.21 13.64 21.86
CA GLN A 135 34.08 12.76 20.70
C GLN A 135 32.77 12.97 19.94
N ALA A 136 32.76 12.57 18.66
CA ALA A 136 31.59 12.62 17.80
C ALA A 136 31.50 11.40 16.89
N VAL A 137 30.28 11.05 16.47
CA VAL A 137 30.01 10.02 15.47
C VAL A 137 29.20 10.64 14.33
N ILE A 138 29.69 10.45 13.10
CA ILE A 138 28.95 10.70 11.86
C ILE A 138 28.72 9.34 11.22
N GLY A 139 27.52 9.07 10.71
CA GLY A 139 27.28 7.80 10.02
C GLY A 139 26.10 7.79 9.07
N SER A 140 25.78 6.58 8.61
CA SER A 140 24.61 6.30 7.78
C SER A 140 23.34 6.02 8.61
N ALA A 141 23.50 5.57 9.85
CA ALA A 141 22.40 5.10 10.68
C ALA A 141 21.53 6.23 11.25
N ASN A 142 20.22 6.10 11.06
CA ASN A 142 19.25 6.85 11.84
C ASN A 142 19.08 6.21 13.24
N ILE A 143 18.47 6.91 14.19
CA ILE A 143 18.34 6.41 15.58
C ILE A 143 17.04 5.62 15.73
N SER A 144 17.12 4.29 15.76
CA SER A 144 15.98 3.41 16.09
C SER A 144 16.46 2.04 16.58
N ALA A 145 15.57 1.29 17.25
CA ALA A 145 15.83 -0.09 17.65
C ALA A 145 16.17 -0.99 16.45
N ASN A 146 15.44 -0.85 15.35
CA ASN A 146 15.61 -1.69 14.16
C ASN A 146 16.87 -1.34 13.35
N ALA A 147 17.21 -0.05 13.24
CA ALA A 147 18.43 0.40 12.55
C ALA A 147 19.71 0.06 13.33
N LEU A 148 19.61 -0.10 14.64
CA LEU A 148 20.76 -0.35 15.53
C LEU A 148 20.73 -1.75 16.17
N GLY A 149 19.82 -2.63 15.75
CA GLY A 149 19.71 -4.04 16.18
C GLY A 149 19.46 -4.22 17.68
N LEU A 150 18.63 -3.38 18.31
CA LEU A 150 18.45 -3.38 19.78
C LEU A 150 17.69 -4.60 20.33
N GLU A 151 17.01 -5.37 19.48
CA GLU A 151 16.17 -6.50 19.92
C GLU A 151 16.93 -7.84 19.95
N ASP A 152 17.96 -8.04 19.11
CA ASP A 152 18.91 -9.18 19.14
C ASP A 152 20.20 -8.83 18.34
N GLU A 153 21.37 -9.38 18.67
CA GLU A 153 22.64 -9.11 17.93
C GLU A 153 22.56 -9.46 16.43
N ASP A 154 21.67 -10.38 16.05
CA ASP A 154 21.41 -10.81 14.67
C ASP A 154 20.24 -10.05 13.98
N SER A 155 19.62 -9.07 14.67
CA SER A 155 18.42 -8.36 14.18
C SER A 155 18.70 -7.01 13.49
N ALA A 156 19.97 -6.60 13.37
CA ALA A 156 20.33 -5.40 12.62
C ALA A 156 20.11 -5.66 11.11
N HIS A 157 18.99 -5.20 10.57
CA HIS A 157 18.63 -5.44 9.17
C HIS A 157 19.49 -4.67 8.15
N TRP A 158 20.32 -3.73 8.60
CA TRP A 158 21.08 -2.82 7.73
C TRP A 158 22.57 -2.79 8.10
N LEU A 159 23.43 -2.81 7.08
CA LEU A 159 24.87 -2.64 7.24
C LEU A 159 25.20 -1.15 7.34
N GLU A 160 25.47 -0.69 8.56
CA GLU A 160 25.76 0.72 8.82
C GLU A 160 27.26 1.02 8.79
N ALA A 161 27.64 2.24 8.43
CA ALA A 161 29.01 2.71 8.47
C ALA A 161 29.09 4.09 9.13
N GLY A 162 30.24 4.40 9.69
CA GLY A 162 30.48 5.71 10.27
C GLY A 162 31.93 6.08 10.46
N VAL A 163 32.15 7.23 11.05
CA VAL A 163 33.44 7.72 11.47
C VAL A 163 33.32 8.19 12.92
N HIS A 164 34.22 7.69 13.77
CA HIS A 164 34.39 8.15 15.14
C HIS A 164 35.47 9.21 15.16
N ILE A 165 35.16 10.40 15.66
CA ILE A 165 36.04 11.57 15.66
C ILE A 165 36.36 11.94 17.10
N ARG A 166 37.64 12.18 17.39
CA ARG A 166 38.22 12.68 18.64
C ARG A 166 39.19 13.85 18.42
N GLU A 167 39.41 14.25 17.17
CA GLU A 167 40.27 15.39 16.85
C GLU A 167 39.63 16.68 17.35
N ARG A 168 40.33 17.43 18.21
CA ARG A 168 39.75 18.63 18.83
C ARG A 168 39.32 19.69 17.82
N THR A 169 40.15 19.93 16.81
CA THR A 169 39.90 20.88 15.71
C THR A 169 38.66 20.51 14.89
N GLU A 170 38.45 19.22 14.60
CA GLU A 170 37.25 18.76 13.89
C GLU A 170 36.01 18.82 14.80
N LEU A 171 36.14 18.46 16.08
CA LEU A 171 35.05 18.60 17.04
C LEU A 171 34.59 20.06 17.18
N ASP A 172 35.52 21.01 17.24
CA ASP A 172 35.18 22.44 17.32
C ASP A 172 34.43 22.91 16.05
N LYS A 173 34.81 22.42 14.86
CA LYS A 173 34.07 22.68 13.61
C LYS A 173 32.68 22.06 13.60
N MET A 174 32.55 20.82 14.05
CA MET A 174 31.27 20.12 14.15
C MET A 174 30.33 20.82 15.13
N GLN A 175 30.85 21.29 16.27
CA GLN A 175 30.10 22.07 17.24
C GLN A 175 29.64 23.40 16.63
N ALA A 176 30.54 24.14 15.96
CA ALA A 176 30.19 25.40 15.30
C ALA A 176 29.12 25.20 14.21
N TRP A 177 29.20 24.11 13.44
CA TRP A 177 28.17 23.72 12.49
C TRP A 177 26.82 23.45 13.18
N PHE A 178 26.81 22.72 14.29
CA PHE A 178 25.58 22.44 15.03
C PHE A 178 24.97 23.73 15.59
N GLU A 179 25.75 24.64 16.16
CA GLU A 179 25.25 25.94 16.65
C GLU A 179 24.64 26.80 15.54
N SER A 180 25.30 26.83 14.38
CA SER A 180 24.82 27.53 13.19
C SER A 180 23.49 26.94 12.71
N LEU A 181 23.39 25.61 12.65
CA LEU A 181 22.16 24.92 12.30
C LEU A 181 21.06 25.19 13.34
N TRP A 182 21.35 25.03 14.64
CA TRP A 182 20.42 25.22 15.76
C TRP A 182 19.81 26.61 15.81
N SER A 183 20.58 27.62 15.42
CA SER A 183 20.19 29.04 15.40
C SER A 183 19.65 29.49 14.03
N SER A 184 19.61 28.60 13.03
CA SER A 184 19.15 28.93 11.69
C SER A 184 17.62 29.08 11.61
N ALA A 185 17.14 29.84 10.63
CA ALA A 185 15.71 29.98 10.35
C ALA A 185 15.01 28.66 9.96
N HIS A 186 15.78 27.63 9.57
CA HIS A 186 15.24 26.31 9.21
C HIS A 186 14.96 25.44 10.43
N VAL A 187 15.53 25.76 11.60
CA VAL A 187 15.35 25.00 12.84
C VAL A 187 14.37 25.74 13.74
N ARG A 188 13.22 25.13 14.02
CA ARG A 188 12.16 25.73 14.82
C ARG A 188 11.65 24.81 15.93
N GLY A 189 10.93 25.39 16.89
CA GLY A 189 10.20 24.64 17.90
C GLY A 189 9.17 23.71 17.25
N ILE A 190 8.82 22.65 17.98
CA ILE A 190 7.80 21.67 17.57
C ILE A 190 6.48 22.06 18.23
N GLU A 191 5.45 22.26 17.41
CA GLU A 191 4.08 22.53 17.84
C GLU A 191 3.22 21.26 17.78
N ASP A 192 2.06 21.28 18.45
CA ASP A 192 1.12 20.14 18.42
C ASP A 192 0.64 19.82 16.98
N SER A 193 0.51 20.85 16.15
CA SER A 193 0.16 20.73 14.73
C SER A 193 1.24 19.98 13.92
N ASP A 194 2.51 20.10 14.29
CA ASP A 194 3.61 19.38 13.67
C ASP A 194 3.56 17.90 14.00
N ILE A 195 3.24 17.56 15.26
CA ILE A 195 3.07 16.18 15.70
C ILE A 195 1.91 15.51 14.98
N GLN A 196 0.76 16.20 14.87
CA GLN A 196 -0.39 15.70 14.11
C GLN A 196 -0.06 15.48 12.63
N SER A 197 0.62 16.45 12.01
CA SER A 197 1.07 16.34 10.61
C SER A 197 2.06 15.18 10.43
N ALA A 198 2.95 14.99 11.41
CA ALA A 198 3.91 13.89 11.41
C ALA A 198 3.23 12.53 11.62
N GLN A 199 2.18 12.43 12.45
CA GLN A 199 1.35 11.22 12.60
C GLN A 199 0.73 10.82 11.27
N ILE A 200 0.13 11.77 10.55
CA ILE A 200 -0.42 11.54 9.22
C ILE A 200 0.67 11.06 8.25
N ALA A 201 1.81 11.76 8.20
CA ALA A 201 2.91 11.40 7.29
C ALA A 201 3.57 10.06 7.64
N TRP A 202 3.70 9.75 8.93
CA TRP A 202 4.25 8.50 9.46
C TRP A 202 3.35 7.30 9.17
N GLU A 203 2.04 7.46 9.35
CA GLU A 203 1.06 6.43 9.03
C GLU A 203 1.00 6.14 7.53
N ARG A 204 1.12 7.18 6.69
CA ARG A 204 1.24 7.04 5.23
C ARG A 204 2.48 6.22 4.82
N ASN A 205 3.60 6.39 5.51
CA ASN A 205 4.88 5.79 5.12
C ASN A 205 5.14 4.39 5.68
N ARG A 206 4.37 3.92 6.67
CA ARG A 206 4.49 2.55 7.17
C ARG A 206 3.75 1.60 6.25
N GLN A 207 4.47 0.62 5.72
CA GLN A 207 3.84 -0.55 5.10
C GLN A 207 2.80 -1.13 6.09
N PRO A 208 1.64 -1.60 5.59
CA PRO A 208 0.72 -2.37 6.43
C PRO A 208 1.51 -3.48 7.15
N PRO A 209 1.19 -3.80 8.41
CA PRO A 209 1.79 -4.95 9.08
C PRO A 209 1.74 -6.13 8.12
N THR A 210 2.89 -6.71 7.83
CA THR A 210 2.94 -7.99 7.11
C THR A 210 2.22 -8.97 8.02
N THR A 211 0.96 -9.25 7.70
CA THR A 211 0.16 -10.20 8.45
C THR A 211 0.84 -11.56 8.27
N VAL A 212 1.52 -12.00 9.31
CA VAL A 212 2.01 -13.36 9.43
C VAL A 212 0.82 -14.30 9.20
N THR A 213 0.94 -15.13 8.17
CA THR A 213 0.06 -16.26 7.81
C THR A 213 -1.39 -15.95 7.39
N VAL A 214 -1.59 -15.18 6.33
CA VAL A 214 -2.81 -15.28 5.50
C VAL A 214 -2.38 -15.55 4.06
N ARG A 215 -3.00 -16.54 3.41
CA ARG A 215 -2.79 -16.88 1.99
C ARG A 215 -2.68 -15.60 1.16
N THR A 216 -1.60 -15.45 0.40
CA THR A 216 -1.46 -14.35 -0.57
C THR A 216 -2.68 -14.40 -1.50
N PRO A 217 -3.49 -13.33 -1.59
CA PRO A 217 -4.64 -13.31 -2.48
C PRO A 217 -4.19 -13.54 -3.92
N GLU A 218 -4.91 -14.37 -4.68
CA GLU A 218 -4.59 -14.64 -6.09
C GLU A 218 -4.77 -13.40 -6.98
N PHE A 219 -5.58 -12.44 -6.54
CA PHE A 219 -5.86 -11.18 -7.23
C PHE A 219 -6.37 -10.12 -6.26
N PHE A 220 -6.35 -8.84 -6.65
CA PHE A 220 -6.87 -7.76 -5.80
C PHE A 220 -8.39 -7.87 -5.58
N SER A 221 -8.81 -7.82 -4.32
CA SER A 221 -10.22 -7.67 -3.94
C SER A 221 -10.33 -6.73 -2.75
N PHE A 222 -11.32 -5.82 -2.77
CA PHE A 222 -11.63 -4.96 -1.60
C PHE A 222 -11.90 -5.75 -0.31
N ARG A 223 -12.25 -7.04 -0.40
CA ARG A 223 -12.50 -7.91 0.76
C ARG A 223 -11.23 -8.27 1.52
N ASP A 224 -10.08 -8.22 0.84
CA ASP A 224 -8.79 -8.63 1.40
C ASP A 224 -8.09 -7.48 2.12
N PHE A 225 -8.68 -6.28 2.08
CA PHE A 225 -8.14 -5.08 2.70
C PHE A 225 -9.12 -4.45 3.69
N SER A 226 -8.58 -3.97 4.81
CA SER A 226 -9.28 -3.03 5.68
C SER A 226 -9.28 -1.62 5.07
N VAL A 227 -10.23 -0.76 5.47
CA VAL A 227 -10.23 0.66 5.09
C VAL A 227 -8.93 1.33 5.52
N SER A 228 -8.45 1.05 6.74
CA SER A 228 -7.19 1.60 7.24
C SER A 228 -5.97 1.12 6.44
N SER A 229 -5.94 -0.15 6.00
CA SER A 229 -4.83 -0.63 5.15
C SER A 229 -4.86 -0.01 3.76
N LEU A 230 -6.05 0.20 3.18
CA LEU A 230 -6.15 0.94 1.91
C LEU A 230 -5.81 2.41 2.09
N ARG A 231 -6.15 3.04 3.21
CA ARG A 231 -5.87 4.47 3.44
C ARG A 231 -4.36 4.76 3.47
N ARG A 232 -3.56 3.76 3.86
CA ARG A 232 -2.10 3.81 3.81
C ARG A 232 -1.54 3.55 2.41
N ALA A 233 -2.33 2.96 1.53
CA ALA A 233 -1.92 2.68 0.16
C ALA A 233 -2.26 3.89 -0.72
N ASN A 234 -1.31 4.41 -1.48
CA ASN A 234 -1.56 5.49 -2.45
C ASN A 234 -2.29 4.95 -3.68
N ALA A 235 -3.50 4.43 -3.52
CA ALA A 235 -4.30 3.91 -4.62
C ALA A 235 -5.63 4.65 -4.76
N TYR A 236 -5.92 5.04 -5.99
CA TYR A 236 -7.05 5.88 -6.35
C TYR A 236 -7.84 5.27 -7.52
N ALA A 237 -9.14 5.54 -7.57
CA ALA A 237 -9.94 5.28 -8.76
C ALA A 237 -10.09 6.58 -9.57
N LEU A 238 -9.91 6.44 -10.87
CA LEU A 238 -10.15 7.43 -11.89
C LEU A 238 -11.53 7.16 -12.49
N LEU A 239 -12.52 7.93 -12.05
CA LEU A 239 -13.92 7.83 -12.47
C LEU A 239 -14.19 8.78 -13.63
N TYR A 240 -14.73 8.29 -14.74
CA TYR A 240 -15.13 9.14 -15.86
C TYR A 240 -16.44 8.69 -16.51
N ARG A 241 -17.14 9.64 -17.15
CA ARG A 241 -18.41 9.37 -17.83
C ARG A 241 -18.29 9.29 -19.35
N GLN A 242 -17.24 9.87 -19.92
CA GLN A 242 -17.04 10.00 -21.37
C GLN A 242 -15.64 9.56 -21.75
N ASN A 243 -15.51 8.96 -22.94
CA ASN A 243 -14.19 8.62 -23.49
C ASN A 243 -13.46 9.89 -23.96
N LEU A 244 -12.16 9.76 -24.21
CA LEU A 244 -11.35 10.80 -24.85
C LEU A 244 -12.03 11.38 -26.10
N SER A 245 -11.94 12.70 -26.23
CA SER A 245 -12.32 13.40 -27.45
C SER A 245 -11.48 12.91 -28.65
N PRO A 246 -11.99 13.05 -29.89
CA PRO A 246 -11.22 12.69 -31.07
C PRO A 246 -9.85 13.38 -31.14
N THR A 247 -9.78 14.64 -30.70
CA THR A 247 -8.55 15.44 -30.64
C THR A 247 -7.57 14.89 -29.62
N ALA A 248 -8.01 14.67 -28.38
CA ALA A 248 -7.15 14.09 -27.34
C ALA A 248 -6.68 12.67 -27.71
N GLN A 249 -7.54 11.88 -28.36
CA GLN A 249 -7.19 10.56 -28.84
C GLN A 249 -6.16 10.60 -30.00
N ALA A 250 -6.22 11.60 -30.87
CA ALA A 250 -5.19 11.82 -31.89
C ALA A 250 -3.85 12.22 -31.26
N THR A 251 -3.87 13.14 -30.28
CA THR A 251 -2.67 13.55 -29.53
C THR A 251 -2.03 12.36 -28.81
N LEU A 252 -2.81 11.52 -28.12
CA LEU A 252 -2.30 10.31 -27.45
C LEU A 252 -1.62 9.35 -28.44
N LYS A 253 -2.20 9.16 -29.63
CA LYS A 253 -1.60 8.33 -30.69
C LYS A 253 -0.27 8.90 -31.18
N THR A 254 -0.19 10.22 -31.37
CA THR A 254 1.06 10.89 -31.75
C THR A 254 2.16 10.67 -30.72
N ILE A 255 1.86 10.86 -29.43
CA ILE A 255 2.80 10.63 -28.32
C ILE A 255 3.27 9.17 -28.29
N GLN A 256 2.33 8.22 -28.48
CA GLN A 256 2.64 6.80 -28.51
C GLN A 256 3.56 6.45 -29.70
N SER A 257 3.39 7.09 -30.86
CA SER A 257 4.26 6.89 -32.02
C SER A 257 5.64 7.54 -31.87
N GLN A 258 5.74 8.70 -31.21
CA GLN A 258 7.01 9.40 -30.97
C GLN A 258 7.88 8.72 -29.90
N SER A 259 7.26 8.18 -28.85
CA SER A 259 7.98 7.49 -27.76
C SER A 259 8.71 6.21 -28.22
N VAL A 260 8.35 5.65 -29.39
CA VAL A 260 8.98 4.46 -29.98
C VAL A 260 10.28 4.81 -30.73
N ALA A 261 10.55 6.08 -31.03
CA ALA A 261 11.60 6.48 -31.97
C ALA A 261 12.92 6.94 -31.34
N GLU A 262 12.95 7.50 -30.11
CA GLU A 262 14.10 8.32 -29.71
C GLU A 262 15.11 7.74 -28.70
N GLN A 263 14.81 6.72 -27.87
CA GLN A 263 15.82 6.21 -26.91
C GLN A 263 15.72 4.70 -26.62
N HIS A 264 16.69 3.95 -27.16
CA HIS A 264 17.06 2.56 -26.85
C HIS A 264 16.05 1.42 -27.17
N VAL A 265 16.64 0.32 -27.64
CA VAL A 265 16.03 -0.88 -28.23
C VAL A 265 15.26 -1.68 -27.17
N VAL A 266 13.97 -1.38 -26.97
CA VAL A 266 12.92 -2.38 -26.66
C VAL A 266 11.62 -1.89 -27.29
N GLN A 267 11.13 -2.57 -28.34
CA GLN A 267 9.75 -2.40 -28.80
C GLN A 267 8.82 -2.87 -27.67
N THR A 268 8.40 -1.95 -26.81
CA THR A 268 7.31 -2.22 -25.89
C THR A 268 6.01 -1.94 -26.64
N SER A 269 5.24 -2.98 -26.94
CA SER A 269 3.89 -2.89 -27.50
C SER A 269 2.87 -2.34 -26.48
N ILE A 270 3.31 -1.45 -25.60
CA ILE A 270 2.52 -0.93 -24.49
C ILE A 270 1.58 0.14 -25.04
N ARG A 271 0.28 -0.11 -24.86
CA ARG A 271 -0.77 0.82 -25.24
C ARG A 271 -0.99 1.84 -24.12
N LEU A 272 -0.42 3.02 -24.27
CA LEU A 272 -0.59 4.13 -23.33
C LEU A 272 -2.07 4.50 -23.15
N TRP A 273 -2.40 4.96 -21.95
CA TRP A 273 -3.70 5.51 -21.59
C TRP A 273 -3.59 7.03 -21.46
N GLY A 274 -4.69 7.72 -21.72
CA GLY A 274 -4.76 9.18 -21.70
C GLY A 274 -5.93 9.66 -20.84
N TYR A 275 -5.67 10.71 -20.07
CA TYR A 275 -6.60 11.32 -19.14
C TYR A 275 -6.78 12.80 -19.49
N GLU A 276 -7.87 13.11 -20.19
CA GLU A 276 -8.18 14.45 -20.72
C GLU A 276 -8.86 15.34 -19.68
N ASN A 277 -8.33 16.55 -19.46
CA ASN A 277 -8.85 17.59 -18.57
C ASN A 277 -9.09 17.12 -17.12
N TRP A 278 -8.19 16.27 -16.60
CA TRP A 278 -8.30 15.79 -15.23
C TRP A 278 -7.87 16.86 -14.23
N PRO A 279 -8.48 16.89 -13.03
CA PRO A 279 -7.96 17.69 -11.92
C PRO A 279 -6.53 17.24 -11.58
N ASP A 280 -5.83 18.04 -10.77
CA ASP A 280 -4.51 17.65 -10.31
C ASP A 280 -4.55 16.31 -9.57
N PHE A 281 -3.66 15.42 -10.00
CA PHE A 281 -3.50 14.12 -9.39
C PHE A 281 -2.78 14.27 -8.04
N PRO A 282 -3.00 13.32 -7.11
CA PRO A 282 -2.20 13.25 -5.89
C PRO A 282 -0.70 13.29 -6.22
N SER A 283 0.05 14.18 -5.55
CA SER A 283 1.45 14.50 -5.87
C SER A 283 2.46 13.37 -5.57
N ASP A 284 1.99 12.16 -5.29
CA ASP A 284 2.84 11.02 -4.95
C ASP A 284 3.18 10.21 -6.21
N ILE A 285 4.47 10.15 -6.53
CA ILE A 285 4.99 9.41 -7.69
C ILE A 285 4.75 7.89 -7.60
N ARG A 286 4.43 7.37 -6.41
CA ARG A 286 4.10 5.96 -6.19
C ARG A 286 2.59 5.69 -6.21
N ALA A 287 1.78 6.69 -6.56
CA ALA A 287 0.34 6.49 -6.64
C ALA A 287 -0.01 5.50 -7.77
N GLU A 288 -0.87 4.54 -7.44
CA GLU A 288 -1.48 3.62 -8.39
C GLU A 288 -2.93 4.02 -8.63
N TYR A 289 -3.38 3.82 -9.87
CA TYR A 289 -4.69 4.27 -10.30
C TYR A 289 -5.48 3.11 -10.89
N VAL A 290 -6.80 3.15 -10.76
CA VAL A 290 -7.72 2.21 -11.40
C VAL A 290 -8.68 2.96 -12.31
N ASP A 291 -8.75 2.56 -13.56
CA ASP A 291 -9.59 3.17 -14.59
C ASP A 291 -11.03 2.63 -14.54
N ILE A 292 -11.99 3.51 -14.29
CA ILE A 292 -13.39 3.15 -14.10
C ILE A 292 -14.31 4.10 -14.88
N CYS A 293 -15.02 3.54 -15.86
CA CYS A 293 -16.07 4.24 -16.57
C CYS A 293 -17.43 4.01 -15.91
N TRP A 294 -18.13 5.11 -15.60
CA TRP A 294 -19.55 5.10 -15.26
C TRP A 294 -20.38 5.64 -16.42
N GLY A 295 -20.74 4.73 -17.32
CA GLY A 295 -21.43 5.02 -18.57
C GLY A 295 -22.95 5.08 -18.46
N LEU A 296 -23.58 5.33 -19.61
CA LEU A 296 -25.04 5.39 -19.76
C LEU A 296 -25.74 4.12 -19.25
N ARG A 297 -26.98 4.27 -18.75
CA ARG A 297 -27.80 3.21 -18.15
C ARG A 297 -27.17 2.55 -16.92
N ASN A 298 -26.46 3.33 -16.11
CA ASN A 298 -25.82 2.89 -14.87
C ASN A 298 -24.82 1.73 -15.07
N ARG A 299 -24.16 1.69 -16.24
CA ARG A 299 -23.17 0.66 -16.54
C ARG A 299 -21.82 1.06 -15.94
N VAL A 300 -21.29 0.20 -15.06
CA VAL A 300 -19.95 0.34 -14.51
C VAL A 300 -19.00 -0.58 -15.26
N ARG A 301 -17.89 -0.04 -15.74
CA ARG A 301 -16.81 -0.83 -16.35
C ARG A 301 -15.48 -0.43 -15.72
N VAL A 302 -14.75 -1.44 -15.24
CA VAL A 302 -13.38 -1.28 -14.74
C VAL A 302 -12.45 -1.81 -15.82
N PHE A 303 -11.49 -1.00 -16.29
CA PHE A 303 -10.61 -1.36 -17.40
C PHE A 303 -9.27 -1.95 -16.93
N GLY A 304 -8.78 -1.54 -15.77
CA GLY A 304 -7.52 -2.04 -15.21
C GLY A 304 -6.81 -1.00 -14.37
N ALA A 305 -5.59 -1.34 -13.95
CA ALA A 305 -4.74 -0.45 -13.17
C ALA A 305 -3.75 0.29 -14.08
N CYS A 306 -3.31 1.47 -13.66
CA CYS A 306 -2.32 2.27 -14.37
C CYS A 306 -1.46 3.10 -13.41
N ARG A 307 -0.33 3.60 -13.93
CA ARG A 307 0.54 4.58 -13.27
C ARG A 307 0.74 5.77 -14.18
N LEU A 308 0.64 6.99 -13.64
CA LEU A 308 0.91 8.20 -14.39
C LEU A 308 2.41 8.30 -14.71
N LEU A 309 2.73 8.80 -15.90
CA LEU A 309 4.11 9.03 -16.32
C LEU A 309 4.64 10.42 -15.91
N GLY A 310 3.81 11.25 -15.27
CA GLY A 310 4.14 12.64 -14.95
C GLY A 310 4.24 13.54 -16.18
N GLN A 311 3.77 13.06 -17.34
CA GLN A 311 3.72 13.82 -18.59
C GLN A 311 2.32 14.38 -18.78
N ARG A 312 2.22 15.71 -18.85
CA ARG A 312 1.01 16.46 -19.16
C ARG A 312 1.24 17.27 -20.43
N VAL A 313 0.38 17.10 -21.42
CA VAL A 313 0.48 17.75 -22.74
C VAL A 313 -0.75 18.62 -22.97
N GLU A 314 -0.57 19.77 -23.62
CA GLU A 314 -1.68 20.62 -24.02
C GLU A 314 -2.40 20.04 -25.25
N VAL A 315 -3.73 20.09 -25.24
CA VAL A 315 -4.60 19.69 -26.35
C VAL A 315 -5.32 20.94 -26.85
N GLN A 316 -5.12 21.28 -28.12
CA GLN A 316 -5.82 22.39 -28.74
C GLN A 316 -7.07 21.89 -29.48
N TYR A 317 -8.24 22.35 -29.05
CA TYR A 317 -9.51 21.99 -29.66
C TYR A 317 -9.86 22.87 -30.87
N HIS A 318 -10.85 22.44 -31.66
CA HIS A 318 -11.26 23.11 -32.89
C HIS A 318 -11.81 24.53 -32.66
N ASP A 319 -12.33 24.81 -31.48
CA ASP A 319 -12.83 26.12 -31.04
C ASP A 319 -11.72 27.01 -30.44
N SER A 320 -10.46 26.60 -30.56
CA SER A 320 -9.29 27.24 -29.93
C SER A 320 -9.26 27.18 -28.40
N ALA A 321 -10.15 26.41 -27.75
CA ALA A 321 -10.00 26.11 -26.35
C ALA A 321 -8.77 25.23 -26.12
N LEU A 322 -8.10 25.44 -24.99
CA LEU A 322 -6.98 24.62 -24.54
C LEU A 322 -7.44 23.64 -23.46
N GLY A 323 -7.08 22.39 -23.63
CA GLY A 323 -7.23 21.33 -22.63
C GLY A 323 -5.91 20.70 -22.28
N THR A 324 -5.94 19.74 -21.37
CA THR A 324 -4.78 18.97 -20.94
C THR A 324 -4.99 17.48 -21.17
N LEU A 325 -3.89 16.76 -21.38
CA LEU A 325 -3.87 15.32 -21.51
C LEU A 325 -2.72 14.76 -20.67
N ASP A 326 -3.07 14.04 -19.61
CA ASP A 326 -2.12 13.30 -18.78
C ASP A 326 -1.93 11.88 -19.32
N ILE A 327 -0.68 11.44 -19.33
CA ILE A 327 -0.29 10.15 -19.91
C ILE A 327 -0.05 9.12 -18.81
N ALA A 328 -0.62 7.94 -18.99
CA ALA A 328 -0.46 6.82 -18.08
C ALA A 328 -0.04 5.53 -18.78
N ASN A 329 0.69 4.72 -18.03
CA ASN A 329 1.07 3.37 -18.39
C ASN A 329 0.11 2.37 -17.73
N PRO A 330 -0.63 1.53 -18.48
CA PRO A 330 -1.38 0.44 -17.88
C PRO A 330 -0.44 -0.58 -17.22
N VAL A 331 -0.88 -1.13 -16.10
CA VAL A 331 -0.15 -2.16 -15.34
C VAL A 331 -1.07 -3.34 -15.02
N GLU A 332 -0.48 -4.52 -14.87
CA GLU A 332 -1.22 -5.76 -14.60
C GLU A 332 -1.50 -5.99 -13.11
N THR A 333 -0.94 -5.13 -12.24
CA THR A 333 -1.07 -5.23 -10.79
C THR A 333 -1.69 -3.98 -10.18
N LEU A 334 -2.36 -4.16 -9.06
CA LEU A 334 -2.85 -3.11 -8.19
C LEU A 334 -2.48 -3.47 -6.76
N LEU A 335 -1.70 -2.61 -6.10
CA LEU A 335 -1.12 -2.87 -4.77
C LEU A 335 -0.37 -4.21 -4.72
N ASP A 336 0.48 -4.43 -5.73
CA ASP A 336 1.29 -5.65 -5.93
C ASP A 336 0.48 -6.95 -6.09
N LEU A 337 -0.85 -6.88 -6.21
CA LEU A 337 -1.71 -8.02 -6.48
C LEU A 337 -2.14 -8.03 -7.95
N PRO A 338 -2.27 -9.22 -8.58
CA PRO A 338 -2.80 -9.31 -9.94
C PRO A 338 -4.16 -8.62 -10.09
N PHE A 339 -4.32 -7.81 -11.15
CA PHE A 339 -5.54 -7.05 -11.45
C PHE A 339 -6.03 -7.29 -12.89
N GLY A 340 -6.13 -8.58 -13.24
CA GLY A 340 -6.66 -9.03 -14.51
C GLY A 340 -8.19 -8.99 -14.61
N LYS A 341 -8.72 -9.53 -15.71
CA LYS A 341 -10.15 -9.50 -16.09
C LYS A 341 -11.11 -9.91 -14.96
N LEU A 342 -10.78 -10.96 -14.21
CA LEU A 342 -11.62 -11.42 -13.10
C LEU A 342 -11.76 -10.35 -11.99
N ALA A 343 -10.64 -9.73 -11.59
CA ALA A 343 -10.65 -8.69 -10.57
C ALA A 343 -11.42 -7.44 -11.03
N GLN A 344 -11.30 -7.09 -12.31
CA GLN A 344 -12.05 -6.00 -12.94
C GLN A 344 -13.56 -6.26 -12.94
N GLU A 345 -13.99 -7.47 -13.32
CA GLU A 345 -15.40 -7.88 -13.32
C GLU A 345 -15.99 -7.88 -11.90
N LEU A 346 -15.25 -8.43 -10.92
CA LEU A 346 -15.67 -8.46 -9.52
C LEU A 346 -15.75 -7.06 -8.91
N MET A 347 -14.78 -6.19 -9.21
CA MET A 347 -14.80 -4.78 -8.77
C MET A 347 -15.99 -4.05 -9.41
N GLY A 348 -16.21 -4.19 -10.71
CA GLY A 348 -17.34 -3.58 -11.40
C GLY A 348 -18.69 -4.03 -10.84
N ALA A 349 -18.83 -5.33 -10.56
CA ALA A 349 -20.04 -5.88 -9.94
C ALA A 349 -20.27 -5.34 -8.52
N ALA A 350 -19.21 -5.18 -7.73
CA ALA A 350 -19.28 -4.63 -6.39
C ALA A 350 -19.65 -3.14 -6.38
N LEU A 351 -19.14 -2.37 -7.34
CA LEU A 351 -19.40 -0.93 -7.43
C LEU A 351 -20.77 -0.59 -7.99
N LYS A 352 -21.29 -1.40 -8.92
CA LYS A 352 -22.58 -1.15 -9.59
C LYS A 352 -23.73 -0.69 -8.66
N PRO A 353 -24.01 -1.33 -7.50
CA PRO A 353 -25.09 -0.89 -6.62
C PRO A 353 -24.85 0.45 -5.93
N CYS A 354 -23.60 0.89 -5.76
CA CYS A 354 -23.25 2.10 -5.00
C CYS A 354 -22.44 3.13 -5.81
N ILE A 355 -22.34 2.97 -7.14
CA ILE A 355 -21.46 3.80 -7.98
C ILE A 355 -21.85 5.29 -7.93
N GLU A 356 -23.14 5.60 -7.78
CA GLU A 356 -23.59 6.98 -7.64
C GLU A 356 -23.09 7.60 -6.31
N THR A 357 -23.09 6.84 -5.22
CA THR A 357 -22.53 7.26 -3.93
C THR A 357 -21.02 7.45 -4.03
N VAL A 358 -20.33 6.54 -4.72
CA VAL A 358 -18.90 6.65 -5.02
C VAL A 358 -18.61 7.92 -5.82
N TRP A 359 -19.41 8.20 -6.86
CA TRP A 359 -19.27 9.40 -7.68
C TRP A 359 -19.46 10.69 -6.87
N LYS A 360 -20.49 10.74 -6.02
CA LYS A 360 -20.78 11.91 -5.17
C LYS A 360 -19.67 12.17 -4.14
N ALA A 361 -19.01 11.11 -3.66
CA ALA A 361 -17.90 11.21 -2.71
C ALA A 361 -16.55 11.56 -3.37
N ALA A 362 -16.44 11.45 -4.69
CA ALA A 362 -15.22 11.69 -5.44
C ALA A 362 -15.01 13.19 -5.72
N ASN A 363 -13.74 13.60 -5.78
CA ASN A 363 -13.34 14.99 -6.08
C ASN A 363 -13.14 15.18 -7.59
N GLY A 364 -13.66 16.27 -8.15
CA GLY A 364 -13.59 16.57 -9.57
C GLY A 364 -14.86 17.24 -10.06
N ASP A 365 -15.12 17.16 -11.37
CA ASP A 365 -16.24 17.82 -12.03
C ASP A 365 -17.35 16.82 -12.42
N ASP A 366 -18.26 17.24 -13.29
CA ASP A 366 -19.40 16.41 -13.74
C ASP A 366 -19.02 15.34 -14.76
N SER A 367 -17.78 15.34 -15.24
CA SER A 367 -17.25 14.46 -16.29
C SER A 367 -16.17 13.50 -15.80
N VAL A 368 -15.29 13.97 -14.91
CA VAL A 368 -14.13 13.22 -14.39
C VAL A 368 -13.94 13.46 -12.89
N ARG A 369 -13.64 12.41 -12.14
CA ARG A 369 -13.42 12.48 -10.68
C ARG A 369 -12.39 11.48 -10.18
N ILE A 370 -11.69 11.87 -9.12
CA ILE A 370 -10.70 11.05 -8.42
C ILE A 370 -11.23 10.74 -7.02
N ILE A 371 -11.13 9.47 -6.62
CA ILE A 371 -11.45 9.04 -5.26
C ILE A 371 -10.44 8.03 -4.76
N HIS A 372 -10.10 8.09 -3.48
CA HIS A 372 -9.21 7.13 -2.87
C HIS A 372 -9.90 5.76 -2.74
N LEU A 373 -9.21 4.66 -3.06
CA LEU A 373 -9.75 3.30 -2.91
C LEU A 373 -10.24 2.98 -1.48
N ALA A 374 -9.70 3.63 -0.45
CA ALA A 374 -10.18 3.47 0.92
C ALA A 374 -11.57 4.07 1.16
N ASP A 375 -11.92 5.17 0.49
CA ASP A 375 -13.27 5.73 0.53
C ASP A 375 -14.25 4.83 -0.23
N ILE A 376 -13.83 4.27 -1.35
CA ILE A 376 -14.62 3.26 -2.05
C ILE A 376 -14.87 2.05 -1.15
N ALA A 377 -13.84 1.54 -0.46
CA ALA A 377 -13.96 0.41 0.44
C ALA A 377 -14.90 0.68 1.62
N ARG A 378 -14.89 1.92 2.14
CA ARG A 378 -15.85 2.38 3.16
C ARG A 378 -17.26 2.38 2.60
N ILE A 379 -17.48 3.01 1.43
CA ILE A 379 -18.81 3.05 0.79
C ILE A 379 -19.34 1.65 0.48
N LEU A 380 -18.47 0.73 0.04
CA LEU A 380 -18.85 -0.67 -0.20
C LEU A 380 -19.24 -1.41 1.08
N ARG A 381 -18.61 -1.08 2.21
CA ARG A 381 -18.96 -1.61 3.53
C ARG A 381 -20.28 -1.02 4.00
N ASP A 382 -20.42 0.29 3.96
CA ASP A 382 -21.64 1.00 4.35
C ASP A 382 -22.82 0.52 3.49
N ALA A 383 -22.62 0.31 2.18
CA ALA A 383 -23.62 -0.27 1.29
C ALA A 383 -23.96 -1.73 1.66
N LYS A 384 -22.98 -2.54 2.04
CA LYS A 384 -23.22 -3.92 2.52
C LYS A 384 -23.91 -3.98 3.88
N GLU A 385 -23.68 -3.00 4.75
CA GLU A 385 -24.31 -2.88 6.07
C GLU A 385 -25.72 -2.26 5.96
N ALA A 386 -25.94 -1.38 4.98
CA ALA A 386 -27.25 -0.81 4.64
C ALA A 386 -28.14 -1.77 3.81
N LEU A 387 -27.55 -2.74 3.12
CA LEU A 387 -28.27 -3.95 2.68
C LEU A 387 -28.48 -4.83 3.92
N PRO A 388 -29.73 -5.21 4.28
CA PRO A 388 -29.94 -6.14 5.37
C PRO A 388 -29.11 -7.40 5.10
N VAL A 389 -28.23 -7.78 6.03
CA VAL A 389 -27.57 -9.08 6.00
C VAL A 389 -28.62 -10.14 6.32
N THR A 390 -29.51 -10.43 5.38
CA THR A 390 -30.22 -11.71 5.39
C THR A 390 -29.28 -12.70 4.73
N ARG A 391 -28.55 -13.46 5.56
CA ARG A 391 -27.99 -14.74 5.14
C ARG A 391 -29.08 -15.48 4.36
N ARG A 392 -28.90 -15.64 3.06
CA ARG A 392 -29.90 -16.29 2.20
C ARG A 392 -30.12 -17.72 2.70
N ILE A 393 -31.38 -18.12 2.81
CA ILE A 393 -31.74 -19.47 3.25
C ILE A 393 -31.06 -20.50 2.33
N SER A 394 -30.42 -21.50 2.94
CA SER A 394 -29.78 -22.61 2.22
C SER A 394 -30.79 -23.69 1.85
N GLY A 395 -30.40 -24.60 0.95
CA GLY A 395 -31.23 -25.77 0.61
C GLY A 395 -31.55 -26.64 1.82
N ARG A 396 -30.59 -26.83 2.73
CA ARG A 396 -30.78 -27.65 3.94
C ARG A 396 -31.74 -27.02 4.93
N GLU A 397 -31.65 -25.71 5.13
CA GLU A 397 -32.59 -24.96 5.97
C GLU A 397 -33.99 -24.99 5.36
N ALA A 398 -34.12 -24.84 4.03
CA ALA A 398 -35.42 -24.97 3.36
C ALA A 398 -36.05 -26.36 3.58
N VAL A 399 -35.27 -27.44 3.53
CA VAL A 399 -35.77 -28.79 3.86
C VAL A 399 -36.29 -28.86 5.30
N GLN A 400 -35.60 -28.27 6.27
CA GLN A 400 -36.04 -28.23 7.67
C GLN A 400 -37.35 -27.44 7.84
N VAL A 401 -37.47 -26.29 7.15
CA VAL A 401 -38.69 -25.48 7.16
C VAL A 401 -39.87 -26.27 6.60
N LEU A 402 -39.70 -26.95 5.47
CA LEU A 402 -40.79 -27.75 4.86
C LEU A 402 -41.15 -28.97 5.70
N ALA A 403 -40.17 -29.60 6.36
CA ALA A 403 -40.43 -30.68 7.32
C ALA A 403 -41.25 -30.20 8.54
N SER A 404 -41.19 -28.91 8.89
CA SER A 404 -42.04 -28.30 9.92
C SER A 404 -43.48 -28.01 9.47
N LEU A 405 -43.81 -28.21 8.19
CA LEU A 405 -45.12 -27.90 7.59
C LEU A 405 -45.85 -29.13 7.00
N PRO A 406 -45.93 -30.28 7.68
CA PRO A 406 -46.43 -31.53 7.09
C PRO A 406 -47.92 -31.49 6.68
N ALA A 407 -48.69 -30.54 7.24
CA ALA A 407 -50.09 -30.31 6.87
C ALA A 407 -50.24 -29.57 5.52
N GLN A 408 -49.23 -28.82 5.09
CA GLN A 408 -49.30 -27.97 3.90
C GLN A 408 -48.51 -28.54 2.72
N VAL A 409 -47.39 -29.22 3.00
CA VAL A 409 -46.48 -29.72 1.97
C VAL A 409 -46.08 -31.16 2.25
N GLU A 410 -45.84 -31.91 1.18
CA GLU A 410 -45.21 -33.24 1.24
C GLU A 410 -44.06 -33.34 0.25
N LEU A 411 -43.05 -34.12 0.61
CA LEU A 411 -41.99 -34.49 -0.31
C LEU A 411 -42.53 -35.53 -1.29
N ARG A 412 -42.57 -35.18 -2.58
CA ARG A 412 -43.13 -36.01 -3.65
C ARG A 412 -42.08 -36.93 -4.26
N ALA A 413 -40.94 -36.37 -4.69
CA ALA A 413 -39.93 -37.10 -5.44
C ALA A 413 -38.53 -36.53 -5.22
N ARG A 414 -37.51 -37.40 -5.36
CA ARG A 414 -36.10 -37.02 -5.40
C ARG A 414 -35.51 -37.49 -6.72
N ASP A 415 -34.69 -36.66 -7.36
CA ASP A 415 -33.90 -37.10 -8.52
C ASP A 415 -32.88 -38.14 -8.07
N ASN A 416 -32.52 -39.08 -8.95
CA ASN A 416 -31.58 -40.17 -8.64
C ASN A 416 -30.18 -39.69 -8.21
N LYS A 417 -29.86 -38.41 -8.47
CA LYS A 417 -28.60 -37.76 -8.08
C LYS A 417 -28.76 -36.83 -6.87
N ASP A 418 -29.92 -36.84 -6.22
CA ASP A 418 -30.30 -35.90 -5.15
C ASP A 418 -30.12 -34.42 -5.50
N LYS A 419 -30.11 -34.11 -6.81
CA LYS A 419 -29.90 -32.75 -7.31
C LYS A 419 -31.15 -31.88 -7.21
N PHE A 420 -32.33 -32.49 -7.29
CA PHE A 420 -33.60 -31.81 -7.10
C PHE A 420 -34.53 -32.64 -6.24
N TRP A 421 -35.08 -32.01 -5.22
CA TRP A 421 -36.15 -32.56 -4.40
C TRP A 421 -37.43 -31.81 -4.74
N CYS A 422 -38.44 -32.54 -5.19
CA CYS A 422 -39.74 -32.02 -5.56
C CYS A 422 -40.73 -32.21 -4.41
N TYR A 423 -41.41 -31.13 -4.08
CA TYR A 423 -42.44 -31.05 -3.07
C TYR A 423 -43.77 -30.71 -3.72
N LYS A 424 -44.84 -31.24 -3.14
CA LYS A 424 -46.21 -30.99 -3.57
C LYS A 424 -46.99 -30.34 -2.45
N LEU A 425 -47.72 -29.28 -2.77
CA LEU A 425 -48.64 -28.65 -1.84
C LEU A 425 -49.93 -29.47 -1.74
N LYS A 426 -50.42 -29.62 -0.51
CA LYS A 426 -51.71 -30.24 -0.20
C LYS A 426 -52.89 -29.29 -0.39
N SER A 427 -52.76 -28.34 -1.33
CA SER A 427 -53.84 -27.43 -1.73
C SER A 427 -54.72 -28.06 -2.80
N ARG A 428 -55.90 -27.47 -3.04
CA ARG A 428 -56.85 -27.96 -4.06
C ARG A 428 -56.23 -28.00 -5.47
N LYS A 429 -55.30 -27.09 -5.77
CA LYS A 429 -54.60 -27.02 -7.06
C LYS A 429 -53.31 -27.86 -7.14
N GLY A 430 -52.86 -28.45 -6.03
CA GLY A 430 -51.76 -29.42 -6.02
C GLY A 430 -50.42 -28.93 -6.56
N THR A 431 -50.07 -27.65 -6.36
CA THR A 431 -48.83 -27.02 -6.87
C THR A 431 -47.57 -27.81 -6.56
N GLU A 432 -46.69 -27.94 -7.55
CA GLU A 432 -45.37 -28.56 -7.40
C GLU A 432 -44.24 -27.55 -7.51
N PHE A 433 -43.23 -27.77 -6.67
CA PHE A 433 -42.01 -27.00 -6.70
C PHE A 433 -40.81 -27.87 -6.34
N ALA A 434 -39.64 -27.54 -6.91
CA ALA A 434 -38.42 -28.28 -6.66
C ALA A 434 -37.21 -27.37 -6.48
N PHE A 435 -36.25 -27.79 -5.67
CA PHE A 435 -34.98 -27.11 -5.49
C PHE A 435 -33.88 -28.11 -5.14
N ASP A 436 -32.63 -27.66 -5.24
CA ASP A 436 -31.45 -28.43 -4.82
C ASP A 436 -31.26 -28.29 -3.29
N PRO A 437 -31.36 -29.37 -2.51
CA PRO A 437 -31.20 -29.30 -1.05
C PRO A 437 -29.76 -29.00 -0.60
N ASN A 438 -28.77 -29.14 -1.50
CA ASN A 438 -27.36 -28.95 -1.17
C ASN A 438 -26.81 -27.57 -1.56
N THR A 439 -27.66 -26.65 -2.04
CA THR A 439 -27.24 -25.27 -2.29
C THR A 439 -26.87 -24.55 -1.00
N THR A 440 -25.68 -23.93 -0.97
CA THR A 440 -25.13 -23.20 0.19
C THR A 440 -25.10 -21.69 -0.01
N ARG A 441 -25.33 -21.21 -1.24
CA ARG A 441 -25.22 -19.78 -1.61
C ARG A 441 -26.57 -19.08 -1.79
N GLY A 442 -27.67 -19.80 -1.65
CA GLY A 442 -29.04 -19.29 -1.75
C GLY A 442 -30.01 -20.35 -2.27
N LEU A 443 -31.31 -20.16 -2.02
CA LEU A 443 -32.36 -21.10 -2.42
C LEU A 443 -32.97 -20.70 -3.77
N TYR A 444 -32.86 -21.59 -4.75
CA TYR A 444 -33.39 -21.38 -6.10
C TYR A 444 -34.52 -22.36 -6.37
N VAL A 445 -35.76 -21.89 -6.25
CA VAL A 445 -36.96 -22.72 -6.39
C VAL A 445 -37.40 -22.75 -7.85
N ARG A 446 -37.81 -23.93 -8.32
CA ARG A 446 -38.49 -24.15 -9.59
C ARG A 446 -39.96 -24.39 -9.32
N LEU A 447 -40.85 -23.67 -9.99
CA LEU A 447 -42.29 -23.71 -9.78
C LEU A 447 -43.01 -24.12 -11.06
N ASP A 448 -44.14 -24.81 -10.91
CA ASP A 448 -45.03 -25.13 -12.03
C ASP A 448 -45.90 -23.96 -12.52
N ARG A 449 -45.87 -22.84 -11.80
CA ARG A 449 -46.70 -21.66 -12.04
C ARG A 449 -45.98 -20.37 -11.64
N GLN A 450 -46.55 -19.25 -12.05
CA GLN A 450 -45.98 -17.93 -11.82
C GLN A 450 -45.84 -17.68 -10.31
N PRO A 451 -44.63 -17.32 -9.83
CA PRO A 451 -44.43 -16.92 -8.44
C PRO A 451 -45.19 -15.63 -8.13
N PRO A 452 -45.71 -15.45 -6.91
CA PRO A 452 -46.32 -14.20 -6.49
C PRO A 452 -45.26 -13.10 -6.30
N ASP A 453 -45.68 -11.85 -6.37
CA ASP A 453 -44.85 -10.69 -6.02
C ASP A 453 -44.90 -10.49 -4.50
N LEU A 454 -43.96 -11.12 -3.78
CA LEU A 454 -43.84 -11.04 -2.32
C LEU A 454 -42.43 -10.61 -1.90
N PRO A 455 -42.29 -9.90 -0.77
CA PRO A 455 -40.98 -9.55 -0.22
C PRO A 455 -40.08 -10.79 -0.03
N GLY A 456 -38.83 -10.68 -0.49
CA GLY A 456 -37.84 -11.77 -0.40
C GLY A 456 -37.95 -12.85 -1.48
N LEU A 457 -38.78 -12.65 -2.50
CA LEU A 457 -38.77 -13.42 -3.75
C LEU A 457 -38.12 -12.57 -4.86
N THR A 458 -36.97 -13.00 -5.37
CA THR A 458 -36.17 -12.24 -6.35
C THR A 458 -35.77 -13.09 -7.55
N ASP A 459 -35.19 -12.48 -8.58
CA ASP A 459 -34.71 -13.16 -9.79
C ASP A 459 -35.75 -14.08 -10.45
N VAL A 460 -37.00 -13.61 -10.58
CA VAL A 460 -38.07 -14.38 -11.22
C VAL A 460 -37.80 -14.51 -12.72
N GLU A 461 -37.70 -15.75 -13.20
CA GLU A 461 -37.43 -16.09 -14.60
C GLU A 461 -38.52 -17.05 -15.12
N ASP A 462 -39.07 -16.75 -16.30
CA ASP A 462 -39.85 -17.73 -17.08
C ASP A 462 -38.89 -18.67 -17.82
N ILE A 463 -38.99 -19.95 -17.50
CA ILE A 463 -38.15 -21.02 -18.04
C ILE A 463 -38.96 -22.06 -18.82
N ALA A 464 -40.24 -21.78 -19.13
CA ALA A 464 -41.12 -22.74 -19.76
C ALA A 464 -40.61 -23.21 -21.14
N GLY A 465 -39.91 -22.33 -21.87
CA GLY A 465 -39.33 -22.58 -23.20
C GLY A 465 -37.82 -22.86 -23.24
N ALA A 466 -37.11 -22.82 -22.11
CA ALA A 466 -35.68 -23.14 -22.04
C ALA A 466 -35.49 -24.67 -21.94
N ASN A 467 -34.41 -25.21 -22.51
CA ASN A 467 -34.08 -26.64 -22.44
C ASN A 467 -34.08 -27.11 -20.97
N LYS A 468 -35.12 -27.85 -20.57
CA LYS A 468 -35.36 -28.21 -19.16
C LYS A 468 -34.39 -29.31 -18.78
N SER A 469 -33.71 -29.13 -17.64
CA SER A 469 -32.85 -30.17 -17.08
C SER A 469 -33.61 -31.50 -17.02
N THR A 470 -33.01 -32.57 -17.54
CA THR A 470 -33.60 -33.92 -17.48
C THR A 470 -33.92 -34.34 -16.04
N SER A 471 -33.16 -33.85 -15.05
CA SER A 471 -33.45 -34.03 -13.62
C SER A 471 -34.77 -33.39 -13.19
N LEU A 472 -35.16 -32.24 -13.73
CA LEU A 472 -36.46 -31.61 -13.41
C LEU A 472 -37.63 -32.41 -14.00
N GLY A 473 -37.45 -32.92 -15.23
CA GLY A 473 -38.44 -33.79 -15.86
C GLY A 473 -38.66 -35.13 -15.13
N ARG A 474 -37.70 -35.58 -14.31
CA ARG A 474 -37.84 -36.79 -13.49
C ARG A 474 -38.57 -36.58 -12.17
N VAL A 475 -38.62 -35.35 -11.64
CA VAL A 475 -39.14 -35.09 -10.29
C VAL A 475 -40.52 -34.41 -10.28
N PHE A 476 -40.86 -33.65 -11.33
CA PHE A 476 -42.20 -33.11 -11.53
C PHE A 476 -43.14 -34.17 -12.10
N SER A 477 -44.46 -34.04 -11.87
CA SER A 477 -45.45 -34.98 -12.45
C SER A 477 -45.48 -35.05 -13.96
N GLY A 478 -45.09 -33.97 -14.63
CA GLY A 478 -45.46 -33.72 -16.01
C GLY A 478 -46.91 -33.24 -16.14
N GLY A 479 -47.37 -33.10 -17.38
CA GLY A 479 -48.68 -32.52 -17.69
C GLY A 479 -48.78 -31.05 -17.28
N VAL A 480 -49.71 -30.72 -16.39
CA VAL A 480 -49.88 -29.36 -15.85
C VAL A 480 -48.80 -28.99 -14.82
N HIS A 481 -48.11 -29.99 -14.24
CA HIS A 481 -47.04 -29.77 -13.27
C HIS A 481 -45.69 -29.93 -13.96
N ASN A 482 -45.23 -28.86 -14.60
CA ASN A 482 -43.93 -28.78 -15.27
C ASN A 482 -43.19 -27.56 -14.76
N ALA A 483 -41.90 -27.67 -14.44
CA ALA A 483 -41.08 -26.51 -14.10
C ALA A 483 -41.20 -25.43 -15.19
N ALA A 484 -41.85 -24.32 -14.85
CA ALA A 484 -42.17 -23.22 -15.76
C ALA A 484 -41.52 -21.92 -15.29
N TYR A 485 -41.29 -21.77 -13.99
CA TYR A 485 -40.67 -20.59 -13.42
C TYR A 485 -39.50 -20.94 -12.50
N LYS A 486 -38.57 -20.01 -12.39
CA LYS A 486 -37.49 -20.02 -11.41
C LYS A 486 -37.60 -18.75 -10.57
N VAL A 487 -37.36 -18.88 -9.26
CA VAL A 487 -37.32 -17.76 -8.33
C VAL A 487 -36.23 -18.00 -7.29
N THR A 488 -35.54 -16.94 -6.90
CA THR A 488 -34.63 -16.92 -5.74
C THR A 488 -35.45 -16.59 -4.49
N VAL A 489 -35.30 -17.39 -3.44
CA VAL A 489 -35.93 -17.16 -2.14
C VAL A 489 -34.87 -16.73 -1.15
N GLU A 490 -35.07 -15.57 -0.54
CA GLU A 490 -34.02 -14.89 0.23
C GLU A 490 -34.00 -15.24 1.72
N SER A 491 -35.10 -15.75 2.29
CA SER A 491 -35.18 -16.05 3.72
C SER A 491 -36.18 -17.17 4.05
N GLU A 492 -36.14 -17.67 5.27
CA GLU A 492 -37.17 -18.59 5.79
C GLU A 492 -38.56 -17.97 5.75
N SER A 493 -38.70 -16.68 6.12
CA SER A 493 -39.99 -15.98 6.07
C SER A 493 -40.53 -15.95 4.64
N ALA A 494 -39.70 -15.58 3.66
CA ALA A 494 -40.10 -15.54 2.26
C ALA A 494 -40.52 -16.93 1.73
N LEU A 495 -39.85 -18.00 2.18
CA LEU A 495 -40.27 -19.37 1.86
C LEU A 495 -41.64 -19.69 2.47
N ARG A 496 -41.88 -19.34 3.73
CA ARG A 496 -43.18 -19.57 4.40
C ARG A 496 -44.30 -18.78 3.74
N ASP A 497 -44.04 -17.52 3.39
CA ASP A 497 -45.01 -16.64 2.75
C ASP A 497 -45.36 -17.14 1.34
N LEU A 498 -44.36 -17.62 0.58
CA LEU A 498 -44.56 -18.28 -0.70
C LEU A 498 -45.47 -19.52 -0.56
N ILE A 499 -45.19 -20.39 0.40
CA ILE A 499 -46.00 -21.61 0.62
C ILE A 499 -47.43 -21.23 1.03
N HIS A 500 -47.60 -20.29 1.96
CA HIS A 500 -48.90 -19.83 2.40
C HIS A 500 -49.72 -19.24 1.25
N HIS A 501 -49.11 -18.38 0.42
CA HIS A 501 -49.76 -17.83 -0.75
C HIS A 501 -50.20 -18.94 -1.72
N LEU A 502 -49.32 -19.89 -2.05
CA LEU A 502 -49.63 -20.98 -2.96
C LEU A 502 -50.67 -21.97 -2.41
N MET A 503 -50.80 -22.07 -1.08
CA MET A 503 -51.85 -22.86 -0.42
C MET A 503 -53.23 -22.19 -0.52
N ALA A 504 -53.27 -20.86 -0.59
CA ALA A 504 -54.51 -20.08 -0.72
C ALA A 504 -55.07 -20.05 -2.15
N LEU A 505 -54.27 -20.46 -3.15
CA LEU A 505 -54.67 -20.57 -4.56
C LEU A 505 -55.48 -21.82 -4.85
#